data_AF-A0A963FX31-F1
#
_entry.id   AF-A0A963FX31-F1
#
_cell.length_a   1.000
_cell.length_b   1.000
_cell.length_c   1.000
_cell.angle_alpha   90.00
_cell.angle_beta   90.00
_cell.angle_gamma   90.00
#
_symmetry.space_group_name_H-M   'P 1'
#
loop_
_entity.id
_entity.type
_entity.pdbx_description
1 polymer ?
#
loop_
_entity_poly.entity_id
_entity_poly.type
_entity_poly.pdbx_seq_one_letter_code
_entity_poly.pdbx_strand_id
1 'polypeptide(L)'
;MIKHTLIASAIGLAALVSVPVLAQGADDLWEVTANITMDGMRMPGAPTRVCARKGNTDNLVPVEDDCRVSDRKTMGNRTTYRVVCTGKDPMSGSGEMTTGPGTYRGMLKLSGKVDGDPVTMTTEYSGKRVGGCTAK
;
A
#
# COMPACT_ATOMS: atom_id res chain seq x y z
N MET A 1 26.65 -38.75 66.23
CA MET A 1 25.50 -38.18 66.98
C MET A 1 25.57 -36.66 66.83
N ILE A 2 24.41 -35.98 66.73
CA ILE A 2 24.18 -34.55 66.38
C ILE A 2 23.94 -34.38 64.86
N LYS A 3 22.90 -33.76 64.32
CA LYS A 3 21.48 -33.49 64.67
C LYS A 3 20.88 -32.97 63.33
N HIS A 4 19.66 -33.35 63.01
CA HIS A 4 18.96 -33.03 61.75
C HIS A 4 18.89 -31.54 61.43
N THR A 5 19.09 -31.18 60.16
CA THR A 5 18.47 -29.99 59.56
C THR A 5 18.11 -30.27 58.10
N LEU A 6 16.82 -30.47 57.85
CA LEU A 6 16.20 -30.54 56.54
C LEU A 6 16.25 -29.14 55.92
N ILE A 7 16.88 -28.99 54.76
CA ILE A 7 16.74 -27.81 53.90
C ILE A 7 16.11 -28.28 52.60
N ALA A 8 14.80 -28.11 52.51
CA ALA A 8 14.04 -28.29 51.28
C ALA A 8 14.41 -27.14 50.31
N SER A 9 15.37 -27.38 49.42
CA SER A 9 15.63 -26.48 48.30
C SER A 9 14.55 -26.68 47.23
N ALA A 10 13.59 -25.78 47.22
CA ALA A 10 12.58 -25.67 46.17
C ALA A 10 13.24 -25.46 44.80
N ILE A 11 12.95 -26.36 43.87
CA ILE A 11 13.31 -26.29 42.46
C ILE A 11 12.51 -25.15 41.83
N GLY A 12 13.13 -23.99 41.66
CA GLY A 12 12.57 -22.87 40.89
C GLY A 12 12.85 -23.07 39.40
N LEU A 13 11.96 -23.80 38.70
CA LEU A 13 12.01 -23.93 37.25
C LEU A 13 11.46 -22.63 36.62
N ALA A 14 12.33 -21.66 36.34
CA ALA A 14 11.97 -20.46 35.59
C ALA A 14 11.74 -20.83 34.12
N ALA A 15 10.49 -21.09 33.75
CA ALA A 15 10.08 -21.25 32.36
C ALA A 15 10.15 -19.88 31.65
N LEU A 16 11.19 -19.66 30.84
CA LEU A 16 11.25 -18.56 29.89
C LEU A 16 10.18 -18.79 28.83
N VAL A 17 9.03 -18.14 29.01
CA VAL A 17 7.95 -18.12 28.02
C VAL A 17 8.46 -17.31 26.83
N SER A 18 8.90 -18.00 25.80
CA SER A 18 9.29 -17.40 24.52
C SER A 18 8.02 -16.91 23.85
N VAL A 19 7.68 -15.64 24.05
CA VAL A 19 6.59 -15.00 23.28
C VAL A 19 6.98 -15.04 21.80
N PRO A 20 6.20 -15.67 20.91
CA PRO A 20 6.44 -15.57 19.50
C PRO A 20 6.20 -14.11 19.12
N VAL A 21 7.26 -13.37 18.86
CA VAL A 21 7.18 -12.12 18.12
C VAL A 21 6.54 -12.48 16.78
N LEU A 22 5.27 -12.16 16.61
CA LEU A 22 4.63 -12.17 15.31
C LEU A 22 5.46 -11.23 14.44
N ALA A 23 6.32 -11.81 13.60
CA ALA A 23 7.13 -11.07 12.66
C ALA A 23 6.19 -10.29 11.75
N GLN A 24 5.93 -9.03 12.10
CA GLN A 24 5.29 -8.07 11.20
C GLN A 24 6.23 -7.98 10.02
N GLY A 25 5.78 -8.44 8.85
CA GLY A 25 6.60 -8.48 7.65
C GLY A 25 7.32 -7.15 7.41
N ALA A 26 8.49 -7.21 6.77
CA ALA A 26 9.36 -6.05 6.59
C ALA A 26 8.68 -4.91 5.81
N ASP A 27 7.62 -5.19 5.07
CA ASP A 27 6.90 -4.29 4.18
C ASP A 27 5.52 -3.91 4.74
N ASP A 28 4.87 -2.92 4.12
CA ASP A 28 3.59 -2.40 4.57
C ASP A 28 2.43 -2.99 3.75
N LEU A 29 1.43 -3.53 4.45
CA LEU A 29 0.18 -3.96 3.85
C LEU A 29 -0.79 -2.77 3.81
N TRP A 30 -1.21 -2.41 2.61
CA TRP A 30 -2.13 -1.32 2.34
C TRP A 30 -3.48 -1.84 1.89
N GLU A 31 -4.55 -1.26 2.40
CA GLU A 31 -5.89 -1.37 1.83
C GLU A 31 -6.14 -0.13 0.97
N VAL A 32 -6.35 -0.33 -0.33
CA VAL A 32 -6.43 0.70 -1.35
C VAL A 32 -7.82 0.68 -1.96
N THR A 33 -8.47 1.83 -2.00
CA THR A 33 -9.77 2.02 -2.66
C THR A 33 -9.60 3.04 -3.78
N ALA A 34 -10.09 2.72 -4.96
CA ALA A 34 -10.10 3.60 -6.12
C ALA A 34 -11.54 3.85 -6.59
N ASN A 35 -11.82 5.05 -7.07
CA ASN A 35 -13.08 5.42 -7.66
C ASN A 35 -12.78 6.03 -9.02
N ILE A 36 -13.36 5.47 -10.06
CA ILE A 36 -13.12 5.87 -11.43
C ILE A 36 -14.30 6.71 -11.88
N THR A 37 -14.05 7.88 -12.43
CA THR A 37 -15.05 8.72 -13.11
C THR A 37 -14.74 8.76 -14.59
N MET A 38 -15.71 8.37 -15.41
CA MET A 38 -15.62 8.37 -16.86
C MET A 38 -16.95 8.87 -17.41
N ASP A 39 -16.92 9.88 -18.29
CA ASP A 39 -18.11 10.48 -18.93
C ASP A 39 -19.23 10.88 -17.94
N GLY A 40 -18.85 11.40 -16.78
CA GLY A 40 -19.79 11.81 -15.73
C GLY A 40 -20.39 10.66 -14.91
N MET A 41 -20.10 9.41 -15.26
CA MET A 41 -20.45 8.23 -14.47
C MET A 41 -19.33 7.89 -13.48
N ARG A 42 -19.70 7.69 -12.20
CA ARG A 42 -18.77 7.26 -11.15
C ARG A 42 -18.91 5.77 -10.90
N MET A 43 -17.81 5.06 -11.02
CA MET A 43 -17.64 3.63 -10.76
C MET A 43 -16.80 3.46 -9.48
N PRO A 44 -17.42 3.13 -8.33
CA PRO A 44 -16.69 2.85 -7.11
C PRO A 44 -16.00 1.49 -7.20
N GLY A 45 -14.70 1.43 -6.91
CA GLY A 45 -13.94 0.20 -6.79
C GLY A 45 -14.04 -0.39 -5.39
N ALA A 46 -13.98 -1.72 -5.31
CA ALA A 46 -13.84 -2.41 -4.03
C ALA A 46 -12.43 -2.17 -3.43
N PRO A 47 -12.29 -2.16 -2.10
CA PRO A 47 -10.99 -2.10 -1.46
C PRO A 47 -10.16 -3.34 -1.83
N THR A 48 -8.91 -3.11 -2.23
CA THR A 48 -7.93 -4.15 -2.55
C THR A 48 -6.75 -4.07 -1.60
N ARG A 49 -6.08 -5.20 -1.37
CA ARG A 49 -4.90 -5.24 -0.50
C ARG A 49 -3.64 -5.31 -1.34
N VAL A 50 -2.74 -4.35 -1.13
CA VAL A 50 -1.47 -4.23 -1.84
C VAL A 50 -0.33 -4.29 -0.82
N CYS A 51 0.61 -5.20 -1.04
CA CYS A 51 1.84 -5.23 -0.26
C CYS A 51 2.87 -4.33 -0.93
N ALA A 52 3.32 -3.29 -0.22
CA ALA A 52 4.26 -2.30 -0.75
C ALA A 52 5.53 -2.25 0.08
N ARG A 53 6.69 -2.24 -0.59
CA ARG A 53 7.98 -2.05 0.09
C ARG A 53 7.97 -0.74 0.85
N LYS A 54 8.49 -0.74 2.07
CA LYS A 54 8.56 0.48 2.88
C LYS A 54 9.28 1.59 2.13
N GLY A 55 8.67 2.76 2.07
CA GLY A 55 9.19 3.92 1.34
C GLY A 55 8.97 3.89 -0.18
N ASN A 56 8.46 2.79 -0.75
CA ASN A 56 8.05 2.72 -2.15
C ASN A 56 6.52 2.86 -2.26
N THR A 57 6.07 3.84 -3.03
CA THR A 57 4.66 4.13 -3.26
C THR A 57 4.26 4.00 -4.73
N ASP A 58 5.12 3.45 -5.58
CA ASP A 58 4.85 3.29 -7.01
C ASP A 58 3.69 2.31 -7.23
N ASN A 59 3.73 1.16 -6.56
CA ASN A 59 2.69 0.13 -6.64
C ASN A 59 1.39 0.52 -5.90
N LEU A 60 1.37 1.70 -5.26
CA LEU A 60 0.19 2.22 -4.56
C LEU A 60 -0.67 3.13 -5.46
N VAL A 61 -0.17 3.49 -6.64
CA VAL A 61 -0.95 4.13 -7.68
C VAL A 61 -1.75 3.04 -8.41
N PRO A 62 -3.10 3.09 -8.42
CA PRO A 62 -3.92 2.06 -9.05
C PRO A 62 -3.94 2.26 -10.57
N VAL A 63 -2.93 1.71 -11.24
CA VAL A 63 -2.81 1.67 -12.71
C VAL A 63 -2.65 0.23 -13.17
N GLU A 64 -3.01 -0.02 -14.43
CA GLU A 64 -2.85 -1.33 -15.08
C GLU A 64 -1.37 -1.65 -15.35
N ASP A 65 -1.06 -2.93 -15.60
CA ASP A 65 0.31 -3.42 -15.77
C ASP A 65 1.02 -2.85 -17.02
N ASP A 66 0.26 -2.44 -18.03
CA ASP A 66 0.78 -1.80 -19.25
C ASP A 66 1.07 -0.30 -19.07
N CYS A 67 0.82 0.23 -17.87
CA CYS A 67 1.09 1.61 -17.52
C CYS A 67 2.45 1.79 -16.85
N ARG A 68 3.14 2.86 -17.24
CA ARG A 68 4.41 3.29 -16.65
C ARG A 68 4.24 4.61 -15.93
N VAL A 69 4.66 4.64 -14.66
CA VAL A 69 4.73 5.86 -13.85
C VAL A 69 6.11 6.48 -13.99
N SER A 70 6.18 7.77 -14.31
CA SER A 70 7.43 8.52 -14.52
C SER A 70 7.34 9.93 -13.92
N ASP A 71 8.42 10.70 -14.06
CA ASP A 71 8.48 12.14 -13.72
C ASP A 71 8.03 12.46 -12.28
N ARG A 72 8.36 11.56 -11.34
CA ARG A 72 7.96 11.72 -9.95
C ARG A 72 8.69 12.91 -9.32
N LYS A 73 7.93 13.84 -8.76
CA LYS A 73 8.44 15.00 -8.01
C LYS A 73 7.74 15.06 -6.66
N THR A 74 8.51 15.01 -5.59
CA THR A 74 8.00 15.08 -4.22
C THR A 74 8.39 16.41 -3.59
N MET A 75 7.39 17.12 -3.07
CA MET A 75 7.55 18.36 -2.32
C MET A 75 6.79 18.24 -1.00
N GLY A 76 7.52 18.08 0.10
CA GLY A 76 6.93 17.77 1.41
C GLY A 76 6.19 16.42 1.35
N ASN A 77 4.90 16.44 1.65
CA ASN A 77 4.05 15.25 1.63
C ASN A 77 3.33 15.02 0.29
N ARG A 78 3.44 15.95 -0.66
CA ARG A 78 2.79 15.88 -1.97
C ARG A 78 3.76 15.36 -3.03
N THR A 79 3.30 14.42 -3.84
CA THR A 79 4.04 13.84 -4.95
C THR A 79 3.23 13.97 -6.23
N THR A 80 3.82 14.52 -7.29
CA THR A 80 3.24 14.53 -8.64
C THR A 80 3.96 13.53 -9.52
N TYR A 81 3.27 12.92 -10.47
CA TYR A 81 3.83 11.94 -11.39
C TYR A 81 3.10 11.96 -12.73
N ARG A 82 3.75 11.46 -13.77
CA ARG A 82 3.18 11.21 -15.10
C ARG A 82 2.88 9.72 -15.22
N VAL A 83 1.85 9.40 -16.00
CA VAL A 83 1.48 8.02 -16.34
C VAL A 83 1.34 7.92 -17.86
N VAL A 84 1.87 6.85 -18.44
CA VAL A 84 1.71 6.48 -19.85
C VAL A 84 1.39 5.00 -19.94
N CYS A 85 0.25 4.66 -20.52
CA CYS A 85 -0.21 3.29 -20.76
C CYS A 85 -0.10 2.98 -22.26
N THR A 86 0.48 1.84 -22.60
CA THR A 86 0.81 1.45 -23.99
C THR A 86 0.07 0.21 -24.46
N GLY A 87 -0.96 -0.23 -23.75
CA GLY A 87 -1.79 -1.38 -24.11
C GLY A 87 -2.73 -1.11 -25.29
N LYS A 88 -3.82 -1.89 -25.35
CA LYS A 88 -4.80 -1.86 -26.45
C LYS A 88 -5.37 -0.45 -26.66
N ASP A 89 -5.68 0.23 -25.56
CA ASP A 89 -6.25 1.58 -25.55
C ASP A 89 -5.23 2.54 -24.91
N PRO A 90 -4.33 3.15 -25.72
CA PRO A 90 -3.25 3.95 -25.18
C PRO A 90 -3.79 5.22 -24.52
N MET A 91 -3.29 5.47 -23.31
CA MET A 91 -3.68 6.61 -22.49
C MET A 91 -2.46 7.26 -21.85
N SER A 92 -2.56 8.55 -21.57
CA SER A 92 -1.53 9.24 -20.80
C SER A 92 -2.13 10.33 -19.94
N GLY A 93 -1.39 10.74 -18.94
CA GLY A 93 -1.82 11.84 -18.11
C GLY A 93 -0.93 12.07 -16.91
N SER A 94 -1.49 12.66 -15.88
CA SER A 94 -0.74 13.05 -14.70
C SER A 94 -1.58 12.88 -13.47
N GLY A 95 -0.90 12.60 -12.37
CA GLY A 95 -1.54 12.46 -11.08
C GLY A 95 -0.76 13.14 -9.98
N GLU A 96 -1.43 13.25 -8.86
CA GLU A 96 -0.87 13.69 -7.60
C GLU A 96 -1.25 12.73 -6.49
N MET A 97 -0.43 12.69 -5.47
CA MET A 97 -0.64 11.88 -4.28
C MET A 97 -0.10 12.64 -3.07
N THR A 98 -0.91 12.71 -2.02
CA THR A 98 -0.55 13.28 -0.74
C THR A 98 -0.46 12.17 0.29
N THR A 99 0.68 12.08 0.96
CA THR A 99 0.95 11.09 2.00
C THR A 99 0.73 11.68 3.39
N GLY A 100 0.36 10.83 4.34
CA GLY A 100 0.22 11.16 5.74
C GLY A 100 0.58 9.96 6.63
N PRO A 101 0.50 10.09 7.95
CA PRO A 101 0.79 8.99 8.86
C PRO A 101 -0.17 7.81 8.62
N GLY A 102 0.34 6.73 8.02
CA GLY A 102 -0.41 5.50 7.74
C GLY A 102 -1.56 5.63 6.74
N THR A 103 -1.64 6.75 6.00
CA THR A 103 -2.68 7.02 5.02
C THR A 103 -2.11 7.75 3.80
N TYR A 104 -2.76 7.62 2.66
CA TYR A 104 -2.51 8.48 1.51
C TYR A 104 -3.80 8.70 0.72
N ARG A 105 -3.80 9.76 -0.08
CA ARG A 105 -4.85 10.04 -1.07
C ARG A 105 -4.19 10.49 -2.36
N GLY A 106 -4.77 10.15 -3.48
CA GLY A 106 -4.30 10.60 -4.78
C GLY A 106 -5.43 10.77 -5.77
N MET A 107 -5.10 11.49 -6.82
CA MET A 107 -5.95 11.72 -7.97
C MET A 107 -5.09 11.53 -9.21
N LEU A 108 -5.59 10.77 -10.17
CA LEU A 108 -4.95 10.51 -11.45
C LEU A 108 -5.94 10.89 -12.55
N LYS A 109 -5.51 11.74 -13.48
CA LYS A 109 -6.29 12.05 -14.69
C LYS A 109 -5.56 11.48 -15.89
N LEU A 110 -6.25 10.62 -16.65
CA LEU A 110 -5.78 10.04 -17.89
C LEU A 110 -6.70 10.49 -19.04
N SER A 111 -6.10 10.71 -20.20
CA SER A 111 -6.82 10.96 -21.44
C SER A 111 -6.24 10.09 -22.54
N GLY A 112 -7.10 9.62 -23.45
CA GLY A 112 -6.69 8.79 -24.56
C GLY A 112 -7.89 8.49 -25.46
N LYS A 113 -7.83 7.34 -26.13
CA LYS A 113 -8.92 6.83 -26.95
C LYS A 113 -9.23 5.40 -26.56
N VAL A 114 -10.51 5.08 -26.40
CA VAL A 114 -11.02 3.72 -26.21
C VAL A 114 -11.91 3.41 -27.40
N ASP A 115 -11.62 2.33 -28.12
CA ASP A 115 -12.33 1.94 -29.35
C ASP A 115 -12.45 3.07 -30.41
N GLY A 116 -11.53 4.04 -30.39
CA GLY A 116 -11.47 5.17 -31.32
C GLY A 116 -12.06 6.48 -30.79
N ASP A 117 -12.87 6.42 -29.73
CA ASP A 117 -13.52 7.59 -29.14
C ASP A 117 -12.66 8.25 -28.06
N PRO A 118 -12.58 9.59 -28.02
CA PRO A 118 -11.81 10.29 -27.02
C PRO A 118 -12.46 10.14 -25.64
N VAL A 119 -11.68 9.68 -24.67
CA VAL A 119 -12.15 9.51 -23.29
C VAL A 119 -11.22 10.23 -22.32
N THR A 120 -11.80 10.73 -21.23
CA THR A 120 -11.06 11.22 -20.08
C THR A 120 -11.50 10.47 -18.83
N MET A 121 -10.53 9.85 -18.18
CA MET A 121 -10.71 9.10 -16.96
C MET A 121 -10.11 9.86 -15.78
N THR A 122 -10.87 10.03 -14.71
CA THR A 122 -10.37 10.55 -13.43
C THR A 122 -10.49 9.48 -12.38
N THR A 123 -9.36 9.06 -11.80
CA THR A 123 -9.29 8.07 -10.74
C THR A 123 -8.92 8.75 -9.45
N GLU A 124 -9.85 8.78 -8.49
CA GLU A 124 -9.59 9.19 -7.12
C GLU A 124 -9.33 7.96 -6.28
N TYR A 125 -8.23 7.95 -5.54
CA TYR A 125 -7.87 6.80 -4.74
C TYR A 125 -7.35 7.19 -3.37
N SER A 126 -7.48 6.26 -2.44
CA SER A 126 -7.00 6.41 -1.08
C SER A 126 -6.49 5.08 -0.57
N GLY A 127 -5.52 5.12 0.34
CA GLY A 127 -5.10 3.92 1.01
C GLY A 127 -4.82 4.15 2.48
N LYS A 128 -4.98 3.07 3.25
CA LYS A 128 -4.72 2.99 4.67
C LYS A 128 -3.80 1.80 4.95
N ARG A 129 -2.77 2.00 5.75
CA ARG A 129 -1.92 0.89 6.21
C ARG A 129 -2.72 0.05 7.21
N VAL A 130 -2.85 -1.24 6.91
CA VAL A 130 -3.64 -2.20 7.69
C VAL A 130 -2.79 -3.28 8.35
N GLY A 131 -1.48 -3.33 8.09
CA GLY A 131 -0.57 -4.25 8.74
C GLY A 131 0.81 -4.28 8.08
N GLY A 132 1.59 -5.31 8.42
CA GLY A 132 2.84 -5.65 7.73
C GLY A 132 2.66 -6.83 6.78
N CYS A 133 3.53 -6.94 5.78
CA CYS A 133 3.56 -8.04 4.81
C CYS A 133 4.99 -8.24 4.28
N THR A 134 5.17 -9.22 3.40
CA THR A 134 6.42 -9.44 2.66
C THR A 134 6.11 -9.26 1.19
N ALA A 135 6.60 -8.17 0.59
CA ALA A 135 6.41 -7.89 -0.82
C ALA A 135 7.23 -8.90 -1.63
N LYS A 136 6.67 -9.34 -2.77
CA LYS A 136 7.38 -10.21 -3.71
C LYS A 136 8.46 -9.43 -4.47
#